data_AF-X0XJ25-F1
#
_entry.id   AF-X0XJ25-F1
#
_cell.length_a   1.000
_cell.length_b   1.000
_cell.length_c   1.000
_cell.angle_alpha   90.00
_cell.angle_beta   90.00
_cell.angle_gamma   90.00
#
_symmetry.space_group_name_H-M   'P 1'
#
loop_
_entity.id
_entity.type
_entity.pdbx_description
1 polymer ?
#
loop_
_entity_poly.entity_id
_entity_poly.type
_entity_poly.pdbx_seq_one_letter_code
_entity_poly.pdbx_strand_id
1 'polypeptide(L)' 'TALCGGRICQFLDSGRCRFPLKARPSMEAVGIDVYRLVSEVGWEIYPVAHRDVDPESIPCAISVGIVFVT' A
#
# COMPACT_ATOMS: atom_id res chain seq x y z
N THR A 1 15.46 10.55 -12.16
CA THR A 1 16.32 10.25 -11.00
C THR A 1 15.84 8.96 -10.36
N ALA A 2 16.71 7.96 -10.18
CA ALA A 2 16.32 6.73 -9.47
C ALA A 2 16.03 7.05 -7.99
N LEU A 3 15.05 6.37 -7.37
CA LEU A 3 14.59 6.63 -5.99
C LEU A 3 15.73 6.72 -4.96
N CYS A 4 16.81 5.95 -5.13
CA CYS A 4 17.96 5.92 -4.22
C CYS A 4 19.11 6.86 -4.59
N GLY A 5 18.96 7.70 -5.63
CA GLY A 5 20.00 8.65 -6.04
C GLY A 5 21.33 7.99 -6.42
N GLY A 6 21.29 6.80 -7.05
CA GLY A 6 22.48 6.04 -7.46
C GLY A 6 23.16 5.23 -6.34
N ARG A 7 22.68 5.33 -5.09
CA ARG A 7 23.14 4.47 -3.98
C ARG A 7 22.51 3.08 -4.08
N ILE A 8 23.19 2.06 -3.53
CA ILE A 8 22.66 0.70 -3.37
C ILE A 8 21.28 0.76 -2.70
N CYS A 9 20.31 0.00 -3.22
CA CYS A 9 18.99 -0.11 -2.65
C CYS A 9 19.06 -0.82 -1.30
N GLN A 10 18.81 -0.09 -0.20
CA GLN A 10 18.87 -0.64 1.16
C GLN A 10 17.85 -1.78 1.41
N PHE A 11 16.77 -1.83 0.63
CA PHE A 11 15.80 -2.91 0.71
C PHE A 11 16.40 -4.25 0.26
N LEU A 12 17.27 -4.24 -0.76
CA LEU A 12 17.94 -5.44 -1.24
C LEU A 12 19.01 -5.97 -0.27
N ASP A 13 19.54 -5.09 0.58
CA ASP A 13 20.56 -5.43 1.59
C ASP A 13 19.94 -5.84 2.93
N SER A 14 18.97 -5.07 3.44
CA SER A 14 18.45 -5.20 4.81
C SER A 14 16.93 -5.36 4.92
N GLY A 15 16.21 -5.41 3.80
CA GLY A 15 14.74 -5.43 3.78
C GLY A 15 14.07 -4.10 4.17
N ARG A 16 14.84 -3.04 4.44
CA ARG A 16 14.32 -1.71 4.81
C ARG A 16 14.54 -0.69 3.71
N CYS A 17 13.49 0.00 3.30
CA CYS A 17 13.57 1.07 2.30
C CYS A 17 13.82 2.44 2.97
N ARG A 18 14.71 3.26 2.41
CA ARG A 18 14.92 4.66 2.84
C ARG A 18 13.73 5.57 2.53
N PHE A 19 12.94 5.21 1.53
CA PHE A 19 11.81 6.01 1.06
C PHE A 19 10.57 5.12 0.87
N PRO A 20 10.09 4.44 1.93
CA PRO A 20 9.08 3.40 1.79
C PRO A 20 7.79 3.93 1.14
N LEU A 21 7.33 5.11 1.54
CA LEU A 21 6.11 5.73 0.99
C LEU A 21 6.27 6.30 -0.43
N LYS A 22 7.50 6.51 -0.92
CA LYS A 22 7.76 6.94 -2.30
C LYS A 22 8.03 5.76 -3.23
N ALA A 23 8.69 4.72 -2.70
CA ALA A 23 9.04 3.52 -3.44
C ALA A 23 7.87 2.53 -3.53
N ARG A 24 7.00 2.53 -2.51
CA ARG A 24 5.76 1.75 -2.41
C ARG A 24 4.65 2.69 -1.97
N PRO A 25 4.28 3.65 -2.82
CA PRO A 25 3.09 4.43 -2.56
C PRO A 25 1.90 3.48 -2.42
N SER A 26 0.95 3.87 -1.59
CA SER A 26 -0.36 3.24 -1.56
C SER A 26 -1.06 3.41 -2.91
N MET A 27 -2.03 2.54 -3.24
CA MET A 27 -2.56 2.53 -4.61
C MET A 27 -3.35 3.82 -4.94
N GLU A 28 -3.91 4.50 -3.93
CA GLU A 28 -4.54 5.81 -4.11
C GLU A 28 -3.55 6.90 -4.52
N ALA A 29 -2.28 6.81 -4.08
CA ALA A 29 -1.24 7.75 -4.45
C ALA A 29 -0.77 7.60 -5.91
N VAL A 30 -1.18 6.53 -6.61
CA VAL A 30 -0.97 6.34 -8.06
C VAL A 30 -2.27 6.44 -8.86
N GLY A 31 -3.34 6.99 -8.26
CA GLY A 31 -4.60 7.29 -8.95
C GLY A 31 -5.59 6.12 -9.02
N ILE A 32 -5.43 5.10 -8.18
CA ILE A 32 -6.31 3.93 -8.15
C ILE A 32 -7.25 4.02 -6.94
N ASP A 33 -8.55 4.11 -7.20
CA ASP A 33 -9.58 4.05 -6.16
C ASP A 33 -9.82 2.60 -5.73
N VAL A 34 -9.02 2.14 -4.77
CA VAL A 34 -9.06 0.77 -4.25
C VAL A 34 -10.38 0.45 -3.57
N TYR A 35 -10.90 1.39 -2.78
CA TYR A 35 -12.12 1.17 -2.01
C TYR A 35 -13.30 0.92 -2.93
N ARG A 36 -13.42 1.74 -3.98
CA ARG A 36 -14.44 1.52 -5.01
C ARG A 36 -14.22 0.22 -5.77
N LEU A 37 -13.01 -0.06 -6.24
CA LEU A 37 -12.72 -1.28 -7.00
C LEU A 37 -13.08 -2.54 -6.22
N VAL A 38 -12.66 -2.61 -4.95
CA VAL A 38 -12.89 -3.76 -4.07
C VAL A 38 -14.38 -3.93 -3.76
N SER A 39 -15.10 -2.84 -3.52
CA SER A 39 -16.55 -2.90 -3.29
C SER A 39 -17.32 -3.30 -4.56
N GLU A 40 -16.90 -2.85 -5.75
CA GLU A 40 -17.51 -3.25 -7.03
C GLU A 40 -17.36 -4.75 -7.34
N VAL A 41 -16.29 -5.39 -6.87
CA VAL A 41 -16.09 -6.85 -7.01
C VAL A 41 -16.74 -7.66 -5.87
N GLY A 42 -17.45 -7.00 -4.96
CA GLY A 42 -18.19 -7.63 -3.87
C GLY A 42 -17.34 -8.09 -2.69
N TRP A 43 -16.13 -7.53 -2.52
CA TRP A 43 -15.29 -7.80 -1.36
C TRP A 43 -15.56 -6.78 -0.25
N GLU A 44 -15.51 -7.24 1.01
CA GLU A 44 -15.63 -6.34 2.16
C GLU A 44 -14.33 -5.59 2.40
N ILE A 45 -14.42 -4.27 2.57
CA ILE A 45 -13.29 -3.41 2.88
C ILE A 45 -13.67 -2.39 3.94
N TYR A 46 -12.79 -2.21 4.92
CA TYR A 46 -12.95 -1.26 6.01
C TYR A 46 -11.73 -0.34 6.08
N PRO A 47 -11.93 0.98 6.27
CA PRO A 47 -10.83 1.92 6.35
C PRO A 47 -10.03 1.72 7.64
N VAL A 48 -8.75 1.38 7.50
CA VAL A 48 -7.80 1.30 8.62
C VAL A 48 -7.02 2.61 8.71
N ALA A 49 -7.51 3.54 9.51
CA ALA A 49 -6.83 4.82 9.70
C ALA A 49 -5.66 4.69 10.69
N HIS A 50 -4.58 5.45 10.47
CA HIS A 50 -3.42 5.48 11.36
C HIS A 50 -3.68 6.11 12.75
N ARG A 51 -4.83 6.78 12.91
CA ARG A 51 -5.27 7.50 14.11
C ARG A 51 -6.79 7.43 14.20
N ASP A 52 -7.30 7.55 15.42
CA ASP A 52 -8.73 7.70 15.71
C ASP A 52 -9.61 6.55 15.19
N VAL A 53 -9.05 5.34 15.11
CA VAL A 53 -9.79 4.11 14.80
C VAL A 53 -9.59 3.12 15.95
N ASP A 54 -10.69 2.55 16.43
CA ASP A 54 -10.65 1.45 17.39
C ASP A 54 -10.40 0.14 16.61
N PRO A 55 -9.29 -0.58 16.85
CA PRO A 55 -9.02 -1.83 16.15
C PRO A 55 -10.14 -2.86 16.27
N GLU A 56 -10.83 -2.89 17.42
CA GLU A 56 -11.93 -3.84 17.67
C GLU A 56 -13.20 -3.49 16.88
N SER A 57 -13.30 -2.27 16.34
CA SER A 57 -14.40 -1.86 15.47
C SER A 57 -14.24 -2.32 14.01
N ILE A 58 -13.08 -2.88 13.66
CA ILE A 58 -12.74 -3.28 12.29
C ILE A 58 -12.89 -4.81 12.16
N PRO A 59 -13.97 -5.31 11.54
CA PRO A 59 -14.24 -6.74 11.49
C PRO A 59 -13.26 -7.51 10.60
N CYS A 60 -12.67 -6.84 9.59
CA CYS A 60 -11.61 -7.41 8.77
C CYS A 60 -10.70 -6.32 8.19
N ALA A 61 -9.42 -6.69 7.99
CA ALA A 61 -8.45 -5.87 7.28
C ALA A 61 -7.91 -6.66 6.09
N ILE A 62 -7.94 -6.04 4.91
CA ILE A 62 -7.44 -6.62 3.69
C ILE A 62 -6.29 -5.78 3.14
N SER A 63 -5.28 -6.45 2.58
CA SER A 63 -4.17 -5.81 1.88
C SER A 63 -4.36 -6.04 0.38
N VAL A 64 -4.43 -4.95 -0.39
CA VAL A 64 -4.63 -5.01 -1.83
C VAL A 64 -3.37 -4.55 -2.53
N GLY A 65 -2.94 -5.30 -3.55
CA GLY A 65 -1.77 -5.01 -4.35
C GLY A 65 -2.01 -5.33 -5.83
N ILE A 66 -1.13 -4.82 -6.68
CA ILE A 66 -1.20 -5.01 -8.14
C ILE A 66 -0.08 -5.95 -8.55
N VAL A 67 -0.43 -6.93 -9.38
CA VAL A 67 0.52 -7.84 -10.01
C VAL A 67 0.49 -7.59 -11.51
N PHE A 68 1.64 -7.21 -12.08
CA PHE A 68 1.80 -7.10 -13.52
C PHE A 68 2.23 -8.46 -14.06
N VAL A 69 1.43 -9.04 -14.96
CA VAL A 69 1.71 -10.30 -15.66
C VAL A 69 2.09 -10.00 -17.10
N THR A 70 3.01 -10.78 -17.66
CA THR A 70 3.49 -10.71 -19.04
C THR A 70 3.19 -11.99 -19.79
#